data_AF-A0A936AYU2-F1
#
_entry.id   AF-A0A936AYU2-F1
#
_cell.length_a   1.000
_cell.length_b   1.000
_cell.length_c   1.000
_cell.angle_alpha   90.00
_cell.angle_beta   90.00
_cell.angle_gamma   90.00
#
_symmetry.space_group_name_H-M   'P 1'
#
loop_
_entity.id
_entity.type
_entity.pdbx_description
1 polymer ?
#
loop_
_entity_poly.entity_id
_entity_poly.type
_entity_poly.pdbx_seq_one_letter_code
_entity_poly.pdbx_strand_id
1 'polypeptide(L)'
;MSTIDLTRYRQITGWVAVGLSTAITGLWAFWGINETFHEGWYYRSFWQNMAMTLAQYLSPVIIFLIATLVTIFRPRAGSILHVLLGIFAWWFFGFLKASFILIFLPMVVIGLMYWFGRPQPQKTAALIVVVVTSLILIGFAVEPIYRINTRVFDNNPEARVVEGNGLKLIWAPGGPGWPQEGTSWFEAGSLCSQLLEDGKNLAGTPQNLWRLPTIDEAVRSMSRHGSNSGGIWDASKAKATYQVMPDKESPLWNTYSPVIYWWTASEVDEKSAYSISYNGRVVVRTKKSGYGSLSFRCVREVK
;
A
#
# COMPACT_ATOMS: atom_id res chain seq x y z
N MET A 1 50.74 -9.36 4.87
CA MET A 1 49.64 -8.91 5.72
C MET A 1 49.69 -9.71 7.00
N SER A 2 49.78 -9.07 8.17
CA SER A 2 49.91 -9.80 9.43
C SER A 2 48.60 -10.54 9.77
N THR A 3 48.68 -11.58 10.61
CA THR A 3 47.49 -12.31 11.11
C THR A 3 46.53 -11.41 11.88
N ILE A 4 47.07 -10.36 12.52
CA ILE A 4 46.32 -9.32 13.24
C ILE A 4 45.50 -8.48 12.25
N ASP A 5 46.11 -8.06 11.14
CA ASP A 5 45.41 -7.28 10.10
C ASP A 5 44.24 -8.07 9.53
N LEU A 6 44.46 -9.33 9.14
CA LEU A 6 43.42 -10.19 8.56
C LEU A 6 42.22 -10.37 9.52
N THR A 7 42.48 -10.52 10.81
CA THR A 7 41.43 -10.66 11.82
C THR A 7 40.61 -9.38 11.94
N ARG A 8 41.27 -8.21 11.94
CA ARG A 8 40.62 -6.91 11.97
C ARG A 8 39.76 -6.66 10.73
N TYR A 9 40.25 -6.93 9.53
CA TYR A 9 39.46 -6.78 8.30
C TYR A 9 38.23 -7.68 8.31
N ARG A 10 38.36 -8.95 8.72
CA ARG A 10 37.20 -9.85 8.82
C ARG A 10 36.15 -9.33 9.81
N GLN A 11 36.57 -8.76 10.94
CA GLN A 11 35.65 -8.15 11.90
C GLN A 11 34.93 -6.95 11.29
N ILE A 12 35.66 -6.01 10.69
CA ILE A 12 35.09 -4.81 10.07
C ILE A 12 34.10 -5.21 8.97
N THR A 13 34.51 -6.06 8.03
CA THR A 13 33.62 -6.53 6.95
C THR A 13 32.38 -7.22 7.50
N GLY A 14 32.53 -8.04 8.55
CA GLY A 14 31.41 -8.70 9.21
C GLY A 14 30.42 -7.70 9.85
N TRP A 15 30.92 -6.68 10.53
CA TRP A 15 30.07 -5.65 11.15
C TRP A 15 29.43 -4.71 10.12
N VAL A 16 30.11 -4.38 9.02
CA VAL A 16 29.49 -3.64 7.91
C VAL A 16 28.37 -4.48 7.29
N ALA A 17 28.57 -5.79 7.13
CA ALA A 17 27.52 -6.69 6.64
C ALA A 17 26.30 -6.70 7.59
N VAL A 18 26.51 -6.71 8.91
CA VAL A 18 25.43 -6.59 9.91
C VAL A 18 24.69 -5.26 9.76
N GLY A 19 25.40 -4.15 9.59
CA GLY A 19 24.80 -2.83 9.36
C GLY A 19 23.92 -2.81 8.11
N LEU A 20 24.42 -3.34 6.99
CA LEU A 20 23.68 -3.42 5.74
C LEU A 20 22.46 -4.35 5.84
N SER A 21 22.61 -5.53 6.43
CA SER A 21 21.48 -6.44 6.68
C SER A 21 20.41 -5.78 7.52
N THR A 22 20.79 -5.09 8.60
CA THR A 22 19.86 -4.38 9.49
C THR A 22 19.12 -3.27 8.76
N ALA A 23 19.82 -2.51 7.90
CA ALA A 23 19.20 -1.47 7.09
C ALA A 23 18.18 -2.06 6.09
N ILE A 24 18.51 -3.18 5.44
CA ILE A 24 17.58 -3.83 4.49
C ILE A 24 16.39 -4.44 5.21
N THR A 25 16.59 -5.19 6.31
CA THR A 25 15.46 -5.73 7.10
C THR A 25 14.60 -4.62 7.68
N GLY A 26 15.22 -3.53 8.13
CA GLY A 26 14.52 -2.33 8.60
C GLY A 26 13.71 -1.64 7.51
N LEU A 27 14.25 -1.50 6.30
CA LEU A 27 13.53 -0.94 5.15
C LEU A 27 12.29 -1.78 4.82
N TRP A 28 12.44 -3.11 4.74
CA TRP A 28 11.31 -4.00 4.49
C TRP A 28 10.32 -4.01 5.65
N ALA A 29 10.78 -3.86 6.89
CA ALA A 29 9.90 -3.75 8.05
C ALA A 29 9.05 -2.49 7.98
N PHE A 30 9.67 -1.34 7.69
CA PHE A 30 8.99 -0.09 7.47
C PHE A 30 7.98 -0.17 6.31
N TRP A 31 8.40 -0.69 5.15
CA TRP A 31 7.50 -0.83 4.00
C TRP A 31 6.34 -1.79 4.29
N GLY A 32 6.65 -3.00 4.74
CA GLY A 32 5.66 -4.05 4.97
C GLY A 32 4.62 -3.67 6.02
N ILE A 33 5.03 -3.02 7.11
CA ILE A 33 4.09 -2.60 8.16
C ILE A 33 3.22 -1.40 7.73
N ASN A 34 3.72 -0.52 6.87
CA ASN A 34 2.87 0.56 6.36
C ASN A 34 1.89 0.04 5.31
N GLU A 35 2.36 -0.80 4.37
CA GLU A 35 1.51 -1.34 3.30
C GLU A 35 0.43 -2.28 3.83
N THR A 36 0.73 -3.09 4.85
CA THR A 36 -0.29 -3.99 5.43
C THR A 36 -1.49 -3.22 5.96
N PHE A 37 -1.31 -2.04 6.57
CA PHE A 37 -2.42 -1.22 7.06
C PHE A 37 -2.95 -0.24 6.02
N HIS A 38 -2.15 0.08 4.99
CA HIS A 38 -2.61 0.89 3.87
C HIS A 38 -3.57 0.13 2.96
N GLU A 39 -3.23 -1.11 2.62
CA GLU A 39 -3.91 -1.91 1.60
C GLU A 39 -4.51 -3.23 2.13
N GLY A 40 -3.89 -3.87 3.12
CA GLY A 40 -4.21 -5.26 3.50
C GLY A 40 -5.27 -5.45 4.59
N TRP A 41 -5.50 -4.42 5.42
CA TRP A 41 -6.35 -4.55 6.61
C TRP A 41 -7.81 -4.19 6.34
N TYR A 42 -8.49 -5.07 5.60
CA TYR A 42 -9.90 -4.90 5.22
C TYR A 42 -10.76 -6.16 5.45
N TYR A 43 -10.23 -7.24 6.03
CA TYR A 43 -11.09 -8.36 6.42
C TYR A 43 -11.82 -8.05 7.72
N ARG A 44 -13.04 -8.58 7.86
CA ARG A 44 -13.74 -8.60 9.16
C ARG A 44 -13.07 -9.56 10.14
N SER A 45 -12.46 -10.64 9.62
CA SER A 45 -11.76 -11.62 10.45
C SER A 45 -10.36 -11.14 10.79
N PHE A 46 -10.06 -11.07 12.09
CA PHE A 46 -8.73 -10.79 12.60
C PHE A 46 -7.67 -11.75 12.02
N TRP A 47 -7.98 -13.05 11.95
CA TRP A 47 -7.03 -14.06 11.47
C TRP A 47 -6.73 -13.94 9.98
N GLN A 48 -7.71 -13.51 9.17
CA GLN A 48 -7.47 -13.26 7.75
C GLN A 48 -6.55 -12.05 7.57
N ASN A 49 -6.77 -10.97 8.33
CA ASN A 49 -5.86 -9.83 8.32
C ASN A 49 -4.45 -10.26 8.76
N MET A 50 -4.31 -11.02 9.86
CA MET A 50 -3.02 -11.54 10.31
C MET A 50 -2.32 -12.42 9.28
N ALA A 51 -3.05 -13.33 8.65
CA ALA A 51 -2.50 -14.18 7.59
C ALA A 51 -1.98 -13.34 6.43
N MET A 52 -2.74 -12.32 6.00
CA MET A 52 -2.32 -11.39 4.96
C MET A 52 -1.10 -10.56 5.36
N THR A 53 -1.08 -10.01 6.57
CA THR A 53 0.06 -9.28 7.12
C THR A 53 1.33 -10.11 7.08
N LEU A 54 1.28 -11.35 7.56
CA LEU A 54 2.46 -12.22 7.64
C LEU A 54 2.89 -12.74 6.26
N ALA A 55 1.95 -13.23 5.46
CA ALA A 55 2.26 -13.91 4.20
C ALA A 55 2.58 -12.94 3.06
N GLN A 56 1.86 -11.82 2.97
CA GLN A 56 2.00 -10.90 1.84
C GLN A 56 2.93 -9.73 2.16
N TYR A 57 2.75 -9.08 3.31
CA TYR A 57 3.41 -7.80 3.58
C TYR A 57 4.70 -7.93 4.41
N LEU A 58 4.74 -8.84 5.38
CA LEU A 58 5.91 -9.08 6.22
C LEU A 58 6.78 -10.26 5.77
N SER A 59 6.38 -11.00 4.73
CA SER A 59 7.18 -12.11 4.23
C SER A 59 8.58 -11.69 3.75
N PRO A 60 8.81 -10.51 3.12
CA PRO A 60 10.17 -10.06 2.85
C PRO A 60 10.98 -9.91 4.14
N VAL A 61 10.43 -9.24 5.17
CA VAL A 61 11.11 -9.04 6.46
C VAL A 61 11.52 -10.36 7.07
N ILE A 62 10.60 -11.33 7.12
CA ILE A 62 10.82 -12.65 7.69
C ILE A 62 11.93 -13.38 6.93
N ILE A 63 11.88 -13.39 5.60
CA ILE A 63 12.87 -14.05 4.75
C ILE A 63 14.26 -13.44 4.94
N PHE A 64 14.39 -12.11 4.86
CA PHE A 64 15.66 -11.41 5.02
C PHE A 64 16.22 -11.56 6.44
N LEU A 65 15.36 -11.53 7.46
CA LEU A 65 15.77 -11.71 8.86
C LEU A 65 16.28 -13.12 9.10
N ILE A 66 15.55 -14.15 8.65
CA ILE A 66 15.98 -15.56 8.75
C ILE A 66 17.31 -15.75 8.01
N ALA A 67 17.42 -15.28 6.77
CA ALA A 67 18.65 -15.39 5.98
C ALA A 67 19.82 -14.72 6.72
N THR A 68 19.63 -13.52 7.25
CA THR A 68 20.64 -12.78 8.01
C THR A 68 21.09 -13.55 9.25
N LEU A 69 20.15 -14.08 10.04
CA LEU A 69 20.46 -14.86 11.24
C LEU A 69 21.23 -16.14 10.90
N VAL A 70 20.80 -16.89 9.88
CA VAL A 70 21.52 -18.05 9.38
C VAL A 70 22.94 -17.66 8.97
N THR A 71 23.12 -16.54 8.29
CA THR A 71 24.44 -16.07 7.87
C THR A 71 25.33 -15.64 9.05
N ILE A 72 24.79 -14.99 10.09
CA ILE A 72 25.57 -14.61 11.27
C ILE A 72 26.15 -15.85 11.96
N PHE A 73 25.36 -16.92 12.13
CA PHE A 73 25.79 -18.14 12.83
C PHE A 73 26.51 -19.15 11.93
N ARG A 74 26.14 -19.22 10.64
CA ARG A 74 26.68 -20.15 9.65
C ARG A 74 27.02 -19.40 8.35
N PRO A 75 28.09 -18.58 8.32
CA PRO A 75 28.32 -17.64 7.22
C PRO A 75 28.33 -18.28 5.83
N ARG A 76 29.00 -19.42 5.63
CA ARG A 76 29.03 -20.07 4.31
C ARG A 76 27.64 -20.51 3.83
N ALA A 77 26.87 -21.17 4.69
CA ALA A 77 25.54 -21.64 4.35
C ALA A 77 24.59 -20.46 4.11
N GLY A 78 24.63 -19.46 4.98
CA GLY A 78 23.78 -18.28 4.86
C GLY A 78 24.14 -17.39 3.66
N SER A 79 25.40 -17.27 3.30
CA SER A 79 25.84 -16.57 2.08
C SER A 79 25.32 -17.25 0.82
N ILE A 80 25.36 -18.59 0.75
CA ILE A 80 24.75 -19.35 -0.37
C ILE A 80 23.24 -19.08 -0.39
N LEU A 81 22.58 -19.12 0.77
CA LEU A 81 21.16 -18.81 0.89
C LEU A 81 20.82 -17.40 0.38
N HIS A 82 21.64 -16.38 0.68
CA HIS A 82 21.45 -15.03 0.16
C HIS A 82 21.50 -14.99 -1.37
N VAL A 83 22.49 -15.65 -1.97
CA VAL A 83 22.61 -15.71 -3.45
C VAL A 83 21.39 -16.42 -4.04
N LEU A 84 20.99 -17.57 -3.48
CA LEU A 84 19.83 -18.32 -3.97
C LEU A 84 18.53 -17.52 -3.85
N LEU A 85 18.30 -16.85 -2.71
CA LEU A 85 17.13 -15.99 -2.51
C LEU A 85 17.14 -14.77 -3.45
N GLY A 86 18.32 -14.19 -3.71
CA GLY A 86 18.48 -13.13 -4.69
C GLY A 86 18.10 -13.60 -6.10
N ILE A 87 18.59 -14.77 -6.53
CA ILE A 87 18.27 -15.36 -7.84
C ILE A 87 16.78 -15.60 -7.94
N PHE A 88 16.21 -16.24 -6.92
CA PHE A 88 14.78 -16.53 -6.84
C PHE A 88 13.95 -15.24 -6.96
N ALA A 89 14.29 -14.19 -6.20
CA ALA A 89 13.55 -12.94 -6.27
C ALA A 89 13.66 -12.27 -7.64
N TRP A 90 14.85 -12.26 -8.26
CA TRP A 90 15.03 -11.69 -9.59
C TRP A 90 14.18 -12.43 -10.64
N TRP A 91 14.14 -13.76 -10.60
CA TRP A 91 13.27 -14.58 -11.44
C TRP A 91 11.78 -14.34 -11.16
N PHE A 92 11.38 -14.33 -9.88
CA PHE A 92 9.98 -14.13 -9.46
C PHE A 92 9.42 -12.80 -9.97
N PHE A 93 10.24 -11.75 -9.98
CA PHE A 93 9.89 -10.45 -10.55
C PHE A 93 10.20 -10.33 -12.06
N GLY A 94 10.23 -11.44 -12.81
CA GLY A 94 10.32 -11.45 -14.27
C GLY A 94 11.63 -10.89 -14.83
N PHE A 95 12.73 -11.05 -14.10
CA PHE A 95 14.05 -10.56 -14.47
C PHE A 95 14.17 -9.05 -14.70
N LEU A 96 13.27 -8.26 -14.12
CA LEU A 96 13.30 -6.81 -14.27
C LEU A 96 14.60 -6.18 -13.72
N LYS A 97 15.04 -5.09 -14.35
CA LYS A 97 16.24 -4.34 -13.92
C LYS A 97 16.10 -3.83 -12.48
N ALA A 98 14.91 -3.44 -12.07
CA ALA A 98 14.64 -2.95 -10.72
C ALA A 98 14.87 -4.04 -9.66
N SER A 99 14.35 -5.26 -9.85
CA SER A 99 14.56 -6.36 -8.91
C SER A 99 16.02 -6.82 -8.88
N PHE A 100 16.74 -6.73 -10.02
CA PHE A 100 18.18 -6.96 -10.04
C PHE A 100 18.94 -6.00 -9.11
N ILE A 101 18.73 -4.68 -9.30
CA ILE A 101 19.48 -3.64 -8.59
C ILE A 101 19.07 -3.55 -7.11
N LEU A 102 17.78 -3.67 -6.82
CA LEU A 102 17.24 -3.42 -5.47
C LEU A 102 17.23 -4.66 -4.57
N ILE A 103 17.27 -5.87 -5.15
CA ILE A 103 17.14 -7.11 -4.38
C ILE A 103 18.33 -8.04 -4.63
N PHE A 104 18.54 -8.47 -5.87
CA PHE A 104 19.58 -9.47 -6.19
C PHE A 104 20.99 -8.99 -5.83
N LEU A 105 21.39 -7.81 -6.33
CA LEU A 105 22.74 -7.29 -6.12
C LEU A 105 23.06 -7.06 -4.63
N PRO A 106 22.20 -6.39 -3.82
CA PRO A 106 22.41 -6.27 -2.39
C PRO A 106 22.52 -7.62 -1.67
N MET A 107 21.69 -8.61 -2.05
CA MET A 107 21.75 -9.96 -1.48
C MET A 107 23.10 -10.64 -1.74
N VAL A 108 23.59 -10.57 -2.98
CA VAL A 108 24.91 -11.15 -3.34
C VAL A 108 26.03 -10.43 -2.60
N VAL A 109 26.02 -9.09 -2.57
CA VAL A 109 27.05 -8.29 -1.89
C VAL A 109 27.10 -8.63 -0.40
N ILE A 110 25.95 -8.62 0.29
CA ILE A 110 25.87 -8.97 1.71
C ILE A 110 26.33 -10.42 1.94
N GLY A 111 25.88 -11.35 1.09
CA GLY A 111 26.31 -12.74 1.13
C GLY A 111 27.82 -12.88 1.04
N LEU A 112 28.47 -12.22 0.08
CA LEU A 112 29.92 -12.21 -0.07
C LEU A 112 30.63 -11.57 1.13
N MET A 113 30.10 -10.46 1.65
CA MET A 113 30.67 -9.80 2.81
C MET A 113 30.67 -10.70 4.04
N TYR A 114 29.60 -11.45 4.29
CA TYR A 114 29.60 -12.44 5.36
C TYR A 114 30.44 -13.68 5.07
N TRP A 115 30.61 -14.06 3.79
CA TRP A 115 31.46 -15.20 3.44
C TRP A 115 32.89 -14.99 3.95
N PHE A 116 33.40 -13.76 3.78
CA PHE A 116 34.74 -13.37 4.20
C PHE A 116 34.78 -12.72 5.59
N GLY A 117 33.71 -12.05 6.00
CA GLY A 117 33.58 -11.36 7.29
C GLY A 117 33.14 -12.26 8.44
N ARG A 118 33.40 -11.83 9.67
CA ARG A 118 33.00 -12.54 10.89
C ARG A 118 32.65 -11.52 11.98
N PRO A 119 31.38 -11.13 12.14
CA PRO A 119 31.01 -10.26 13.24
C PRO A 119 31.18 -11.02 14.56
N GLN A 120 32.00 -10.50 15.47
CA GLN A 120 32.10 -10.99 16.84
C GLN A 120 31.84 -9.84 17.83
N PRO A 121 31.04 -10.07 18.89
CA PRO A 121 30.34 -11.31 19.21
C PRO A 121 29.09 -11.55 18.33
N GLN A 122 28.91 -12.78 17.82
CA GLN A 122 27.78 -13.14 16.94
C GLN A 122 26.40 -12.91 17.57
N LYS A 123 26.27 -13.18 18.88
CA LYS A 123 25.00 -12.97 19.61
C LYS A 123 24.60 -11.50 19.64
N THR A 124 25.57 -10.60 19.80
CA THR A 124 25.34 -9.15 19.77
C THR A 124 24.91 -8.71 18.38
N ALA A 125 25.56 -9.22 17.32
CA ALA A 125 25.15 -8.94 15.94
C ALA A 125 23.70 -9.39 15.68
N ALA A 126 23.35 -10.63 16.06
CA ALA A 126 21.99 -11.15 15.91
C ALA A 126 20.96 -10.32 16.71
N LEU A 127 21.29 -9.96 17.95
CA LEU A 127 20.43 -9.13 18.80
C LEU A 127 20.16 -7.77 18.16
N ILE A 128 21.18 -7.10 17.60
CA ILE A 128 21.03 -5.81 16.93
C ILE A 128 20.04 -5.93 15.76
N VAL A 129 20.22 -6.91 14.87
CA VAL A 129 19.32 -7.06 13.70
C VAL A 129 17.87 -7.27 14.17
N VAL A 130 17.64 -8.16 15.14
CA VAL A 130 16.30 -8.49 15.63
C VAL A 130 15.66 -7.29 16.34
N VAL A 131 16.38 -6.66 17.27
CA VAL A 131 15.84 -5.55 18.07
C VAL A 131 15.55 -4.35 17.19
N VAL A 132 16.48 -3.93 16.33
CA VAL A 132 16.27 -2.77 15.45
C VAL A 132 15.10 -3.01 14.49
N THR A 133 15.03 -4.19 13.87
CA THR A 133 13.91 -4.54 12.97
C THR A 133 12.59 -4.54 13.72
N SER A 134 12.55 -5.09 14.93
CA SER A 134 11.33 -5.13 15.77
C SER A 134 10.89 -3.75 16.22
N LEU A 135 11.84 -2.88 16.60
CA LEU A 135 11.54 -1.49 16.97
C LEU A 135 10.96 -0.71 15.80
N ILE A 136 11.45 -0.93 14.58
CA ILE A 136 10.88 -0.34 13.37
C ILE A 136 9.45 -0.85 13.14
N LEU A 137 9.22 -2.17 13.20
CA LEU A 137 7.87 -2.74 13.07
C LEU A 137 6.91 -2.13 14.09
N ILE A 138 7.27 -2.13 15.37
CA ILE A 138 6.40 -1.62 16.44
C ILE A 138 6.18 -0.11 16.27
N GLY A 139 7.26 0.66 16.08
CA GLY A 139 7.19 2.12 15.99
C GLY A 139 6.30 2.59 14.84
N PHE A 140 6.41 1.96 13.67
CA PHE A 140 5.60 2.32 12.50
C PHE A 140 4.22 1.64 12.46
N ALA A 141 3.94 0.66 13.33
CA ALA A 141 2.61 0.07 13.46
C ALA A 141 1.66 0.90 14.33
N VAL A 142 2.17 1.73 15.26
CA VAL A 142 1.32 2.41 16.26
C VAL A 142 0.24 3.28 15.62
N GLU A 143 0.62 4.21 14.73
CA GLU A 143 -0.34 5.11 14.08
C GLU A 143 -1.33 4.35 13.19
N PRO A 144 -0.89 3.43 12.29
CA PRO A 144 -1.83 2.73 11.44
C PRO A 144 -2.79 1.83 12.22
N ILE A 145 -2.33 1.15 13.28
CA ILE A 145 -3.19 0.35 14.17
C ILE A 145 -4.24 1.24 14.84
N TYR A 146 -3.81 2.38 15.41
CA TYR A 146 -4.73 3.33 16.02
C TYR A 146 -5.76 3.83 15.00
N ARG A 147 -5.31 4.18 13.79
CA ARG A 147 -6.15 4.65 12.69
C ARG A 147 -7.19 3.60 12.31
N ILE A 148 -6.80 2.36 12.03
CA ILE A 148 -7.77 1.32 11.62
C ILE A 148 -8.79 0.98 12.72
N ASN A 149 -8.40 1.06 13.99
CA ASN A 149 -9.27 0.77 15.14
C ASN A 149 -10.25 1.90 15.44
N THR A 150 -9.99 3.10 14.94
CA THR A 150 -10.83 4.30 15.14
C THR A 150 -11.66 4.65 13.92
N ARG A 151 -11.61 3.83 12.86
CA ARG A 151 -12.41 4.03 11.64
C ARG A 151 -13.89 3.98 11.93
N VAL A 152 -14.62 4.96 11.39
CA VAL A 152 -16.07 4.93 11.40
C VAL A 152 -16.58 3.96 10.33
N PHE A 153 -17.36 2.97 10.76
CA PHE A 153 -18.07 2.04 9.88
C PHE A 153 -19.50 1.85 10.39
N ASP A 154 -20.45 2.43 9.67
CA ASP A 154 -21.87 2.37 10.02
C ASP A 154 -22.62 1.19 9.38
N ASN A 155 -21.92 0.32 8.65
CA ASN A 155 -22.48 -0.86 7.96
C ASN A 155 -23.69 -0.54 7.06
N ASN A 156 -23.77 0.69 6.53
CA ASN A 156 -24.89 1.11 5.69
C ASN A 156 -24.43 1.26 4.23
N PRO A 157 -24.73 0.27 3.37
CA PRO A 157 -24.38 0.30 1.96
C PRO A 157 -25.38 1.09 1.11
N GLU A 158 -26.41 1.71 1.68
CA GLU A 158 -27.42 2.44 0.90
C GLU A 158 -26.88 3.74 0.30
N ALA A 159 -27.68 4.38 -0.56
CA ALA A 159 -27.33 5.66 -1.15
C ALA A 159 -27.14 6.72 -0.05
N ARG A 160 -26.09 7.55 -0.18
CA ARG A 160 -25.73 8.52 0.87
C ARG A 160 -25.73 9.93 0.32
N VAL A 161 -26.48 10.82 0.96
CA VAL A 161 -26.28 12.25 0.78
C VAL A 161 -25.00 12.62 1.54
N VAL A 162 -24.02 13.14 0.82
CA VAL A 162 -22.79 13.70 1.40
C VAL A 162 -22.83 15.19 1.17
N GLU A 163 -22.89 15.93 2.27
CA GLU A 163 -22.96 17.38 2.30
C GLU A 163 -21.77 17.92 3.10
N GLY A 164 -21.07 18.90 2.54
CA GLY A 164 -19.92 19.51 3.19
C GLY A 164 -19.05 20.29 2.21
N ASN A 165 -18.30 21.26 2.73
CA ASN A 165 -17.34 22.03 1.96
C ASN A 165 -17.95 22.65 0.67
N GLY A 166 -19.20 23.15 0.77
CA GLY A 166 -19.95 23.77 -0.33
C GLY A 166 -20.44 22.80 -1.41
N LEU A 167 -20.49 21.50 -1.13
CA LEU A 167 -20.96 20.46 -2.05
C LEU A 167 -22.08 19.65 -1.39
N LYS A 168 -23.06 19.21 -2.21
CA LYS A 168 -24.13 18.31 -1.79
C LYS A 168 -24.44 17.32 -2.91
N LEU A 169 -24.07 16.05 -2.73
CA LEU A 169 -24.24 14.98 -3.72
C LEU A 169 -24.86 13.74 -3.10
N ILE A 170 -25.55 12.94 -3.92
CA ILE A 170 -25.97 11.58 -3.60
C ILE A 170 -24.92 10.62 -4.15
N TRP A 171 -24.30 9.83 -3.28
CA TRP A 171 -23.35 8.78 -3.61
C TRP A 171 -24.07 7.43 -3.71
N ALA A 172 -23.76 6.67 -4.76
CA ALA A 172 -24.46 5.43 -5.11
C ALA A 172 -24.39 4.39 -3.97
N PRO A 173 -25.42 3.54 -3.83
CA PRO A 173 -25.39 2.41 -2.89
C PRO A 173 -24.39 1.34 -3.35
N GLY A 174 -24.14 0.36 -2.48
CA GLY A 174 -23.39 -0.85 -2.79
C GLY A 174 -24.05 -1.60 -3.95
N GLY A 175 -23.25 -2.02 -4.93
CA GLY A 175 -23.74 -2.65 -6.16
C GLY A 175 -22.96 -2.15 -7.38
N PRO A 176 -23.58 -2.13 -8.57
CA PRO A 176 -22.91 -1.73 -9.81
C PRO A 176 -22.35 -0.29 -9.81
N GLY A 177 -22.95 0.60 -9.01
CA GLY A 177 -22.47 1.97 -8.83
C GLY A 177 -21.41 2.15 -7.74
N TRP A 178 -21.09 1.09 -6.99
CA TRP A 178 -20.04 1.06 -5.99
C TRP A 178 -19.42 -0.35 -5.87
N PRO A 179 -18.74 -0.82 -6.94
CA PRO A 179 -18.19 -2.17 -6.96
C PRO A 179 -17.01 -2.32 -5.99
N GLN A 180 -16.74 -3.58 -5.63
CA GLN A 180 -15.65 -3.95 -4.72
C GLN A 180 -14.46 -4.56 -5.46
N GLU A 181 -14.50 -4.53 -6.79
CA GLU A 181 -13.49 -5.09 -7.69
C GLU A 181 -12.92 -4.01 -8.62
N GLY A 182 -11.76 -4.32 -9.18
CA GLY A 182 -11.04 -3.42 -10.06
C GLY A 182 -11.71 -3.26 -11.42
N THR A 183 -11.68 -2.05 -11.98
CA THR A 183 -12.21 -1.79 -13.34
C THR A 183 -11.43 -0.69 -14.06
N SER A 184 -11.59 -0.63 -15.39
CA SER A 184 -11.05 0.45 -16.21
C SER A 184 -11.89 1.73 -16.09
N TRP A 185 -11.31 2.86 -16.46
CA TRP A 185 -12.01 4.15 -16.43
C TRP A 185 -13.22 4.18 -17.40
N PHE A 186 -13.06 3.56 -18.58
CA PHE A 186 -14.12 3.50 -19.59
C PHE A 186 -15.33 2.68 -19.11
N GLU A 187 -15.06 1.53 -18.51
CA GLU A 187 -16.09 0.68 -17.95
C GLU A 187 -16.78 1.35 -16.75
N ALA A 188 -16.01 1.97 -15.85
CA ALA A 188 -16.56 2.74 -14.73
C ALA A 188 -17.53 3.85 -15.21
N GLY A 189 -17.14 4.63 -16.23
CA GLY A 189 -17.98 5.65 -16.83
C GLY A 189 -19.26 5.07 -17.46
N SER A 190 -19.13 3.97 -18.21
CA SER A 190 -20.26 3.28 -18.84
C SER A 190 -21.25 2.77 -17.80
N LEU A 191 -20.76 2.11 -16.74
CA LEU A 191 -21.59 1.57 -15.66
C LEU A 191 -22.34 2.69 -14.95
N CYS A 192 -21.67 3.79 -14.59
CA CYS A 192 -22.38 4.94 -14.00
C CYS A 192 -23.47 5.47 -14.94
N SER A 193 -23.20 5.62 -16.24
CA SER A 193 -24.18 6.14 -17.19
C SER A 193 -25.44 5.26 -17.31
N GLN A 194 -25.33 3.96 -17.04
CA GLN A 194 -26.42 2.98 -17.18
C GLN A 194 -27.21 2.74 -15.89
N LEU A 195 -26.78 3.29 -14.75
CA LEU A 195 -27.48 3.08 -13.48
C LEU A 195 -28.90 3.66 -13.50
N LEU A 196 -29.85 2.86 -13.02
CA LEU A 196 -31.21 3.30 -12.72
C LEU A 196 -31.23 4.24 -11.51
N GLU A 197 -32.36 4.92 -11.27
CA GLU A 197 -32.49 5.91 -10.20
C GLU A 197 -32.21 5.34 -8.79
N ASP A 198 -32.44 4.03 -8.59
CA ASP A 198 -32.13 3.33 -7.35
C ASP A 198 -30.63 3.16 -7.08
N GLY A 199 -29.78 3.29 -8.10
CA GLY A 199 -28.34 3.05 -8.04
C GLY A 199 -27.92 1.59 -7.79
N LYS A 200 -28.87 0.64 -7.80
CA LYS A 200 -28.67 -0.79 -7.53
C LYS A 200 -28.75 -1.63 -8.80
N ASN A 201 -29.44 -1.15 -9.82
CA ASN A 201 -29.68 -1.87 -11.05
C ASN A 201 -29.14 -1.09 -12.27
N LEU A 202 -28.72 -1.83 -13.30
CA LEU A 202 -28.29 -1.27 -14.59
C LEU A 202 -29.42 -1.39 -15.61
N ALA A 203 -29.61 -0.34 -16.39
CA ALA A 203 -30.36 -0.39 -17.63
C ALA A 203 -29.49 -0.95 -18.77
N GLY A 204 -30.12 -1.48 -19.81
CA GLY A 204 -29.43 -1.85 -21.05
C GLY A 204 -28.97 -0.65 -21.89
N THR A 205 -29.38 0.57 -21.53
CA THR A 205 -29.05 1.81 -22.24
C THR A 205 -28.65 2.92 -21.25
N PRO A 206 -27.84 3.91 -21.67
CA PRO A 206 -27.48 5.04 -20.81
C PRO A 206 -28.70 5.83 -20.35
N GLN A 207 -28.82 5.99 -19.04
CA GLN A 207 -29.82 6.84 -18.37
C GLN A 207 -29.26 8.22 -18.03
N ASN A 208 -27.94 8.31 -17.83
CA ASN A 208 -27.22 9.53 -17.45
C ASN A 208 -27.73 10.19 -16.16
N LEU A 209 -28.32 9.39 -15.26
CA LEU A 209 -28.74 9.83 -13.93
C LEU A 209 -27.58 9.88 -12.94
N TRP A 210 -26.62 8.97 -13.12
CA TRP A 210 -25.42 8.85 -12.32
C TRP A 210 -24.20 9.05 -13.19
N ARG A 211 -23.12 9.54 -12.59
CA ARG A 211 -21.84 9.77 -13.25
C ARG A 211 -20.69 9.49 -12.30
N LEU A 212 -19.48 9.39 -12.83
CA LEU A 212 -18.29 9.49 -12.00
C LEU A 212 -18.24 10.90 -11.37
N PRO A 213 -17.77 11.03 -10.12
CA PRO A 213 -17.49 12.33 -9.53
C PRO A 213 -16.31 12.97 -10.26
N THR A 214 -16.32 14.29 -10.41
CA THR A 214 -15.13 15.04 -10.77
C THR A 214 -14.08 14.94 -9.66
N ILE A 215 -12.83 15.28 -9.96
CA ILE A 215 -11.77 15.27 -8.95
C ILE A 215 -12.04 16.28 -7.83
N ASP A 216 -12.59 17.46 -8.15
CA ASP A 216 -12.94 18.48 -7.15
C ASP A 216 -14.04 17.96 -6.21
N GLU A 217 -15.10 17.36 -6.76
CA GLU A 217 -16.17 16.77 -5.96
C GLU A 217 -15.69 15.65 -5.05
N ALA A 218 -14.82 14.77 -5.56
CA ALA A 218 -14.27 13.68 -4.77
C ALA A 218 -13.39 14.21 -3.63
N VAL A 219 -12.48 15.16 -3.92
CA VAL A 219 -11.62 15.81 -2.93
C VAL A 219 -12.46 16.52 -1.86
N ARG A 220 -13.47 17.29 -2.25
CA ARG A 220 -14.31 18.05 -1.31
C ARG A 220 -15.24 17.18 -0.50
N SER A 221 -15.54 15.95 -0.94
CA SER A 221 -16.39 15.01 -0.20
C SER A 221 -15.64 14.21 0.86
N MET A 222 -14.31 14.13 0.78
CA MET A 222 -13.51 13.32 1.71
C MET A 222 -13.78 13.68 3.17
N SER A 223 -13.76 12.65 4.03
CA SER A 223 -14.12 12.78 5.43
C SER A 223 -13.25 11.91 6.33
N ARG A 224 -13.27 12.23 7.62
CA ARG A 224 -12.69 11.45 8.70
C ARG A 224 -13.50 11.63 9.98
N HIS A 225 -13.75 10.54 10.69
CA HIS A 225 -14.54 10.51 11.92
C HIS A 225 -15.91 11.21 11.77
N GLY A 226 -16.59 10.95 10.64
CA GLY A 226 -17.90 11.52 10.32
C GLY A 226 -17.90 13.01 9.98
N SER A 227 -16.74 13.67 9.93
CA SER A 227 -16.60 15.09 9.60
C SER A 227 -15.89 15.27 8.26
N ASN A 228 -16.26 16.31 7.50
CA ASN A 228 -15.58 16.66 6.26
C ASN A 228 -14.11 17.03 6.50
N SER A 229 -13.21 16.60 5.62
CA SER A 229 -11.76 16.80 5.73
C SER A 229 -11.27 18.18 5.24
N GLY A 230 -12.16 19.03 4.74
CA GLY A 230 -11.84 20.35 4.21
C GLY A 230 -10.96 20.29 2.95
N GLY A 231 -11.25 19.33 2.05
CA GLY A 231 -10.44 19.09 0.86
C GLY A 231 -10.48 20.25 -0.13
N ILE A 232 -9.32 20.66 -0.65
CA ILE A 232 -9.20 21.68 -1.70
C ILE A 232 -8.36 21.11 -2.84
N TRP A 233 -8.88 21.19 -4.06
CA TRP A 233 -8.18 20.80 -5.27
C TRP A 233 -7.46 22.00 -5.90
N ASP A 234 -6.13 21.94 -5.97
CA ASP A 234 -5.31 22.88 -6.74
C ASP A 234 -5.06 22.29 -8.14
N ALA A 235 -5.89 22.70 -9.10
CA ALA A 235 -5.80 22.23 -10.49
C ALA A 235 -4.46 22.59 -11.15
N SER A 236 -3.83 23.71 -10.76
CA SER A 236 -2.55 24.15 -11.34
C SER A 236 -1.38 23.24 -10.95
N LYS A 237 -1.46 22.64 -9.76
CA LYS A 237 -0.43 21.73 -9.23
C LYS A 237 -0.83 20.27 -9.30
N ALA A 238 -2.03 19.98 -9.80
CA ALA A 238 -2.66 18.66 -9.74
C ALA A 238 -2.57 18.04 -8.33
N LYS A 239 -2.86 18.85 -7.29
CA LYS A 239 -2.64 18.46 -5.89
C LYS A 239 -3.86 18.77 -5.03
N ALA A 240 -4.28 17.80 -4.23
CA ALA A 240 -5.25 17.98 -3.17
C ALA A 240 -4.57 18.35 -1.84
N THR A 241 -5.21 19.21 -1.07
CA THR A 241 -4.84 19.54 0.31
C THR A 241 -6.04 19.37 1.23
N TYR A 242 -5.81 19.05 2.49
CA TYR A 242 -6.87 18.79 3.47
C TYR A 242 -6.50 19.44 4.80
N GLN A 243 -7.52 19.90 5.53
CA GLN A 243 -7.35 20.35 6.92
C GLN A 243 -7.05 19.16 7.83
N VAL A 244 -7.73 18.03 7.57
CA VAL A 244 -7.51 16.76 8.25
C VAL A 244 -7.38 15.67 7.18
N MET A 245 -6.29 14.89 7.23
CA MET A 245 -6.09 13.78 6.28
C MET A 245 -7.28 12.81 6.36
N PRO A 246 -8.00 12.56 5.25
CA PRO A 246 -9.14 11.66 5.23
C PRO A 246 -8.72 10.20 5.42
N ASP A 247 -9.69 9.33 5.70
CA ASP A 247 -9.44 7.90 5.83
C ASP A 247 -10.55 7.07 5.17
N LYS A 248 -10.32 5.76 5.08
CA LYS A 248 -11.23 4.76 4.53
C LYS A 248 -12.38 4.50 5.51
N GLU A 249 -13.35 5.39 5.54
CA GLU A 249 -14.47 5.37 6.48
C GLU A 249 -15.83 5.64 5.82
N SER A 250 -16.91 5.24 6.49
CA SER A 250 -18.27 5.66 6.14
C SER A 250 -18.40 7.20 6.24
N PRO A 251 -19.23 7.83 5.39
CA PRO A 251 -20.17 7.22 4.46
C PRO A 251 -19.59 6.91 3.08
N LEU A 252 -18.37 7.35 2.77
CA LEU A 252 -17.79 7.24 1.43
C LEU A 252 -17.21 5.85 1.16
N TRP A 253 -16.35 5.36 2.05
CA TRP A 253 -15.58 4.16 1.79
C TRP A 253 -16.15 2.96 2.55
N ASN A 254 -16.04 1.79 1.92
CA ASN A 254 -16.32 0.52 2.57
C ASN A 254 -15.02 0.09 3.22
N THR A 255 -14.97 0.14 4.55
CA THR A 255 -13.78 -0.20 5.33
C THR A 255 -13.30 -1.63 5.08
N TYR A 256 -14.23 -2.53 4.74
CA TYR A 256 -13.98 -3.95 4.49
C TYR A 256 -13.86 -4.32 3.00
N SER A 257 -13.46 -3.36 2.18
CA SER A 257 -13.18 -3.55 0.75
C SER A 257 -11.68 -3.65 0.49
N PRO A 258 -11.20 -4.38 -0.52
CA PRO A 258 -9.84 -4.22 -1.03
C PRO A 258 -9.65 -2.92 -1.84
N VAL A 259 -10.75 -2.27 -2.28
CA VAL A 259 -10.68 -1.03 -3.07
C VAL A 259 -10.16 0.11 -2.22
N ILE A 260 -9.10 0.76 -2.68
CA ILE A 260 -8.48 1.92 -2.01
C ILE A 260 -8.31 3.12 -2.93
N TYR A 261 -8.60 2.96 -4.23
CA TYR A 261 -8.61 4.02 -5.23
C TYR A 261 -9.96 4.07 -5.95
N TRP A 262 -10.41 5.28 -6.27
CA TRP A 262 -11.52 5.51 -7.16
C TRP A 262 -11.12 6.28 -8.40
N TRP A 263 -11.68 5.90 -9.53
CA TRP A 263 -11.73 6.71 -10.74
C TRP A 263 -12.58 7.96 -10.53
N THR A 264 -12.19 9.04 -11.22
CA THR A 264 -12.95 10.28 -11.32
C THR A 264 -13.26 10.59 -12.78
N ALA A 265 -14.26 11.41 -13.05
CA ALA A 265 -14.60 11.90 -14.39
C ALA A 265 -13.54 12.84 -14.97
N SER A 266 -12.62 13.36 -14.14
CA SER A 266 -11.65 14.36 -14.56
C SER A 266 -10.48 13.71 -15.31
N GLU A 267 -10.42 14.02 -16.60
CA GLU A 267 -9.35 13.59 -17.49
C GLU A 267 -8.10 14.48 -17.35
N VAL A 268 -6.94 13.89 -17.61
CA VAL A 268 -5.68 14.62 -17.81
C VAL A 268 -5.45 14.82 -19.30
N ASP A 269 -5.65 13.74 -20.06
CA ASP A 269 -5.49 13.68 -21.51
C ASP A 269 -6.31 12.49 -22.05
N GLU A 270 -6.20 12.22 -23.35
CA GLU A 270 -6.91 11.13 -24.02
C GLU A 270 -6.67 9.75 -23.39
N LYS A 271 -5.48 9.52 -22.82
CA LYS A 271 -5.03 8.22 -22.30
C LYS A 271 -5.09 8.13 -20.78
N SER A 272 -5.21 9.25 -20.08
CA SER A 272 -5.00 9.35 -18.65
C SER A 272 -6.12 10.10 -17.94
N ALA A 273 -6.46 9.65 -16.73
CA ALA A 273 -7.44 10.29 -15.88
C ALA A 273 -6.95 10.34 -14.43
N TYR A 274 -7.57 11.20 -13.64
CA TYR A 274 -7.31 11.26 -12.21
C TYR A 274 -8.04 10.13 -11.48
N SER A 275 -7.32 9.54 -10.53
CA SER A 275 -7.87 8.69 -9.48
C SER A 275 -7.54 9.29 -8.12
N ILE A 276 -8.33 8.96 -7.12
CA ILE A 276 -8.14 9.41 -5.75
C ILE A 276 -8.14 8.23 -4.80
N SER A 277 -7.22 8.22 -3.84
CA SER A 277 -7.21 7.22 -2.77
C SER A 277 -8.07 7.65 -1.58
N TYR A 278 -8.38 6.70 -0.70
CA TYR A 278 -9.12 6.99 0.53
C TYR A 278 -8.44 8.01 1.45
N ASN A 279 -7.11 8.10 1.43
CA ASN A 279 -6.36 9.11 2.18
C ASN A 279 -6.21 10.44 1.42
N GLY A 280 -6.99 10.61 0.34
CA GLY A 280 -7.12 11.86 -0.40
C GLY A 280 -6.00 12.15 -1.39
N ARG A 281 -5.05 11.21 -1.58
CA ARG A 281 -3.97 11.36 -2.56
C ARG A 281 -4.54 11.20 -3.96
N VAL A 282 -4.27 12.19 -4.81
CA VAL A 282 -4.64 12.17 -6.22
C VAL A 282 -3.47 11.62 -7.03
N VAL A 283 -3.78 10.73 -7.97
CA VAL A 283 -2.78 10.05 -8.81
C VAL A 283 -3.28 9.98 -10.24
N VAL A 284 -2.41 10.35 -11.18
CA VAL A 284 -2.65 10.18 -12.62
C VAL A 284 -2.47 8.71 -12.98
N ARG A 285 -3.42 8.15 -13.73
CA ARG A 285 -3.39 6.75 -14.16
C ARG A 285 -3.85 6.62 -15.59
N THR A 286 -3.37 5.59 -16.28
CA THR A 286 -3.84 5.25 -17.61
C THR A 286 -5.29 4.74 -17.53
N LYS A 287 -6.18 5.22 -18.40
CA LYS A 287 -7.61 4.87 -18.41
C LYS A 287 -7.87 3.36 -18.58
N LYS A 288 -6.89 2.60 -19.08
CA LYS A 288 -6.92 1.14 -19.23
C LYS A 288 -6.54 0.37 -17.96
N SER A 289 -6.04 1.04 -16.92
CA SER A 289 -5.69 0.40 -15.66
C SER A 289 -6.94 -0.15 -14.98
N GLY A 290 -6.89 -1.36 -14.44
CA GLY A 290 -8.02 -1.98 -13.76
C GLY A 290 -7.58 -3.08 -12.79
N TYR A 291 -6.58 -2.79 -11.95
CA TYR A 291 -6.15 -3.73 -10.91
C TYR A 291 -7.13 -3.72 -9.73
N GLY A 292 -7.16 -4.82 -8.96
CA GLY A 292 -8.23 -5.13 -8.01
C GLY A 292 -8.53 -4.09 -6.93
N SER A 293 -7.61 -3.16 -6.65
CA SER A 293 -7.78 -2.08 -5.66
C SER A 293 -8.27 -0.74 -6.24
N LEU A 294 -8.48 -0.65 -7.56
CA LEU A 294 -8.92 0.56 -8.28
C LEU A 294 -10.31 0.38 -8.89
N SER A 295 -11.29 1.03 -8.29
CA SER A 295 -12.71 0.93 -8.69
C SER A 295 -13.33 2.32 -8.83
N PHE A 296 -14.62 2.47 -8.53
CA PHE A 296 -15.31 3.77 -8.54
C PHE A 296 -16.48 3.79 -7.56
N ARG A 297 -17.03 4.99 -7.35
CA ARG A 297 -18.36 5.17 -6.78
C ARG A 297 -19.08 6.29 -7.50
N CYS A 298 -20.24 6.02 -8.07
CA CYS A 298 -20.99 7.02 -8.83
C CYS A 298 -21.66 8.04 -7.91
N VAL A 299 -21.91 9.22 -8.47
CA VAL A 299 -22.62 10.32 -7.82
C VAL A 299 -23.72 10.88 -8.72
N ARG A 300 -24.68 11.55 -8.10
CA ARG A 300 -25.66 12.41 -8.76
C ARG A 300 -26.00 13.62 -7.89
N GLU A 301 -26.58 14.64 -8.50
CA GLU A 301 -27.03 15.84 -7.80
C GLU A 301 -28.29 15.56 -6.95
N VAL A 302 -28.44 16.31 -5.87
CA VAL A 302 -29.68 16.33 -5.10
C VAL A 302 -30.70 17.17 -5.87
N LYS A 303 -31.85 16.58 -6.21
CA LYS A 303 -32.98 17.28 -6.82
C LYS A 303 -33.64 18.23 -5.82
#